data_AF-A0A351CA44-F1
#
_entry.id   AF-A0A351CA44-F1
#
_cell.length_a   1.000
_cell.length_b   1.000
_cell.length_c   1.000
_cell.angle_alpha   90.00
_cell.angle_beta   90.00
_cell.angle_gamma   90.00
#
_symmetry.space_group_name_H-M   'P 1'
#
loop_
_entity.id
_entity.type
_entity.pdbx_description
1 polymer ?
#
loop_
_entity_poly.entity_id
_entity_poly.type
_entity_poly.pdbx_seq_one_letter_code
_entity_poly.pdbx_strand_id
1 'polypeptide(L)'
;MQKLLIIGFVLGSVTVASFSCEQARIEESLAIQSGAVLQAAPSDNALVDIMRGLETDLAEIAHGLWTQERQTVKAAAMRIAEHPKVTPDQLAAIKEELGSEMGSFAQFDGIVHNTSIELAEAVDADMDIPELFEIYHRIEVGCISCHATFQTRVSDMLAATKSGS
;
A
#
# COMPACT_ATOMS: atom_id res chain seq x y z
N MET A 1 -55.22 -26.40 45.33
CA MET A 1 -55.31 -25.24 44.41
C MET A 1 -53.87 -24.90 44.05
N GLN A 2 -53.37 -25.35 42.88
CA GLN A 2 -53.28 -24.55 41.63
C GLN A 2 -52.11 -23.55 41.73
N LYS A 3 -51.05 -23.53 40.90
CA LYS A 3 -50.79 -24.07 39.56
C LYS A 3 -49.27 -24.27 39.40
N LEU A 4 -48.91 -25.40 38.81
CA LEU A 4 -47.60 -25.77 38.30
C LEU A 4 -47.31 -24.96 37.02
N LEU A 5 -46.13 -24.35 36.88
CA LEU A 5 -45.67 -23.78 35.62
C LEU A 5 -44.25 -24.30 35.34
N ILE A 6 -44.18 -25.43 34.64
CA ILE A 6 -42.94 -26.00 34.09
C ILE A 6 -42.71 -25.29 32.75
N ILE A 7 -41.70 -24.43 32.68
CA ILE A 7 -41.18 -23.91 31.42
C ILE A 7 -40.16 -24.93 30.93
N GLY A 8 -40.54 -25.70 29.91
CA GLY A 8 -39.64 -26.65 29.24
C GLY A 8 -38.57 -25.90 28.46
N PHE A 9 -37.31 -26.11 28.84
CA PHE A 9 -36.17 -25.69 28.04
C PHE A 9 -35.93 -26.75 26.97
N VAL A 10 -36.35 -26.46 25.74
CA VAL A 10 -36.04 -27.29 24.58
C VAL A 10 -34.56 -27.09 24.25
N LEU A 11 -33.74 -28.09 24.60
CA LEU A 11 -32.37 -28.22 24.10
C LEU A 11 -32.43 -28.49 22.59
N GLY A 12 -32.33 -27.43 21.79
CA GLY A 12 -32.07 -27.54 20.36
C GLY A 12 -30.64 -28.03 20.12
N SER A 13 -30.51 -29.26 19.63
CA SER A 13 -29.26 -29.74 19.02
C SER A 13 -29.00 -28.94 17.75
N VAL A 14 -28.02 -28.05 17.78
CA VAL A 14 -27.46 -27.47 16.55
C VAL A 14 -26.50 -28.50 15.96
N THR A 15 -26.88 -29.05 14.81
CA THR A 15 -26.12 -30.03 14.03
C THR A 15 -24.85 -29.37 13.45
N VAL A 16 -23.67 -29.87 13.87
CA VAL A 16 -22.33 -29.44 13.43
C VAL A 16 -21.92 -29.88 12.01
N ALA A 17 -22.84 -30.43 11.21
CA ALA A 17 -22.51 -30.97 9.89
C ALA A 17 -22.35 -29.91 8.78
N SER A 18 -22.73 -28.65 9.01
CA SER A 18 -22.73 -27.62 7.97
C SER A 18 -21.45 -26.79 7.87
N PHE A 19 -20.51 -26.90 8.83
CA PHE A 19 -19.28 -26.09 8.83
C PHE A 19 -18.16 -26.64 7.93
N SER A 20 -18.16 -27.95 7.61
CA SER A 20 -17.07 -28.56 6.83
C SER A 20 -17.03 -28.15 5.35
N CYS A 21 -18.15 -27.73 4.76
CA CYS A 21 -18.18 -27.34 3.35
C CYS A 21 -17.80 -25.86 3.14
N GLU A 22 -18.04 -25.01 4.14
CA GLU A 22 -17.67 -23.59 4.13
C GLU A 22 -16.14 -23.42 4.26
N GLN A 23 -15.52 -24.22 5.14
CA GLN A 23 -14.08 -24.14 5.42
C GLN A 23 -13.21 -24.56 4.23
N ALA A 24 -13.67 -25.53 3.44
CA ALA A 24 -12.96 -25.97 2.23
C ALA A 24 -12.94 -24.90 1.11
N ARG A 25 -13.94 -24.00 1.05
CA ARG A 25 -13.95 -22.89 0.08
C ARG A 25 -12.99 -21.77 0.40
N ILE A 26 -12.61 -21.61 1.68
CA ILE A 26 -11.66 -20.56 2.08
C ILE A 26 -10.22 -20.94 1.70
N GLU A 27 -9.85 -22.21 1.81
CA GLU A 27 -8.49 -22.67 1.46
C GLU A 27 -8.21 -22.62 -0.05
N GLU A 28 -9.22 -22.87 -0.90
CA GLU A 28 -9.07 -22.75 -2.35
C GLU A 28 -8.94 -21.28 -2.83
N SER A 29 -9.52 -20.33 -2.08
CA SER A 29 -9.41 -18.88 -2.34
C SER A 29 -8.02 -18.32 -2.01
N LEU A 30 -7.37 -18.81 -0.95
CA LEU A 30 -6.01 -18.37 -0.59
C LEU A 30 -4.93 -18.88 -1.56
N ALA A 31 -5.17 -20.00 -2.25
CA ALA A 31 -4.23 -20.54 -3.23
C ALA A 31 -4.16 -19.72 -4.54
N ILE A 32 -5.20 -18.96 -4.88
CA ILE A 32 -5.21 -18.10 -6.07
C ILE A 32 -4.50 -16.75 -5.82
N GLN A 33 -4.28 -16.36 -4.55
CA GLN A 33 -3.55 -15.12 -4.23
C GLN A 33 -2.03 -15.30 -4.22
N SER A 34 -1.51 -16.52 -4.35
CA SER A 34 -0.08 -16.79 -4.38
C SER A 34 0.39 -17.16 -5.78
N GLY A 35 0.96 -16.18 -6.48
CA GLY A 35 1.85 -16.44 -7.61
C GLY A 35 1.33 -16.02 -8.98
N ALA A 36 1.45 -14.72 -9.28
CA ALA A 36 2.14 -14.20 -10.46
C ALA A 36 1.97 -12.68 -10.49
N VAL A 37 3.01 -11.94 -10.13
CA VAL A 37 3.16 -10.57 -10.64
C VAL A 37 3.42 -10.75 -12.13
N LEU A 38 2.36 -10.76 -12.95
CA LEU A 38 2.51 -10.44 -14.35
C LEU A 38 3.07 -9.03 -14.37
N GLN A 39 4.34 -8.91 -14.75
CA GLN A 39 4.93 -7.62 -15.06
C GLN A 39 4.14 -7.09 -16.26
N ALA A 40 3.21 -6.18 -15.99
CA ALA A 40 2.41 -5.53 -17.00
C ALA A 40 3.36 -4.86 -18.00
N ALA A 41 3.04 -4.96 -19.29
CA ALA A 41 3.72 -4.19 -20.31
C ALA A 41 3.74 -2.70 -19.88
N PRO A 42 4.80 -1.93 -20.19
CA PRO A 42 4.88 -0.54 -19.77
C PRO A 42 3.63 0.19 -20.25
N SER A 43 2.79 0.63 -19.32
CA SER A 43 1.59 1.38 -19.66
C SER A 43 2.00 2.82 -19.96
N ASP A 44 1.30 3.49 -20.87
CA ASP A 44 1.41 4.95 -21.04
C ASP A 44 1.01 5.73 -19.77
N ASN A 45 0.52 5.01 -18.74
CA ASN A 45 0.18 5.48 -17.40
C ASN A 45 1.22 5.07 -16.33
N ALA A 46 2.42 4.61 -16.69
CA ALA A 46 3.32 3.98 -15.72
C ALA A 46 3.56 4.81 -14.45
N LEU A 47 3.74 6.13 -14.54
CA LEU A 47 3.84 6.98 -13.35
C LEU A 47 2.57 6.99 -12.47
N VAL A 48 1.38 7.08 -13.08
CA VAL A 48 0.11 7.07 -12.33
C VAL A 48 -0.10 5.73 -11.62
N ASP A 49 0.26 4.63 -12.30
CA ASP A 49 0.15 3.29 -11.73
C ASP A 49 1.15 3.08 -10.59
N ILE A 50 2.39 3.59 -10.72
CA ILE A 50 3.38 3.61 -9.64
C ILE A 50 2.84 4.38 -8.43
N MET A 51 2.29 5.58 -8.64
CA MET A 51 1.79 6.41 -7.55
C MET A 51 0.63 5.76 -6.79
N ARG A 52 -0.25 5.02 -7.48
CA ARG A 52 -1.31 4.21 -6.82
C ARG A 52 -0.75 3.04 -6.03
N GLY A 53 0.29 2.38 -6.54
CA GLY A 53 1.01 1.34 -5.80
C GLY A 53 1.60 1.90 -4.51
N LEU A 54 2.30 3.04 -4.60
CA LEU A 54 2.87 3.74 -3.46
C LEU A 54 1.81 4.17 -2.43
N GLU A 55 0.65 4.65 -2.87
CA GLU A 55 -0.50 4.96 -1.99
C GLU A 55 -0.97 3.72 -1.23
N THR A 56 -1.08 2.58 -1.92
CA THR A 56 -1.50 1.32 -1.33
C THR A 56 -0.50 0.84 -0.28
N ASP A 57 0.80 0.90 -0.59
CA ASP A 57 1.85 0.51 0.35
C ASP A 57 1.89 1.44 1.58
N LEU A 58 1.70 2.75 1.39
CA LEU A 58 1.61 3.71 2.49
C LEU A 58 0.44 3.39 3.43
N ALA A 59 -0.73 3.05 2.88
CA ALA A 59 -1.89 2.63 3.66
C ALA A 59 -1.65 1.31 4.41
N GLU A 60 -0.90 0.38 3.83
CA GLU A 60 -0.54 -0.89 4.46
C GLU A 60 0.45 -0.68 5.63
N ILE A 61 1.39 0.25 5.51
CA ILE A 61 2.23 0.66 6.65
C ILE A 61 1.37 1.20 7.78
N ALA A 62 0.46 2.14 7.49
CA ALA A 62 -0.43 2.72 8.50
C ALA A 62 -1.27 1.65 9.19
N HIS A 63 -1.81 0.70 8.42
CA HIS A 63 -2.54 -0.45 8.96
C HIS A 63 -1.66 -1.27 9.91
N GLY A 64 -0.46 -1.66 9.47
CA GLY A 64 0.48 -2.45 10.26
C GLY A 64 0.93 -1.75 11.56
N LEU A 65 1.06 -0.43 11.56
CA LEU A 65 1.34 0.34 12.78
C LEU A 65 0.17 0.28 13.77
N TRP A 66 -1.07 0.44 13.29
CA TRP A 66 -2.26 0.37 14.13
C TRP A 66 -2.55 -1.02 14.70
N THR A 67 -2.32 -2.07 13.92
CA THR A 67 -2.52 -3.47 14.32
C THR A 67 -1.28 -4.10 14.97
N GLN A 68 -0.16 -3.37 14.97
CA GLN A 68 1.16 -3.81 15.44
C GLN A 68 1.74 -4.99 14.66
N GLU A 69 1.31 -5.18 13.40
CA GLU A 69 1.86 -6.15 12.47
C GLU A 69 3.17 -5.65 11.85
N ARG A 70 4.27 -5.81 12.60
CA ARG A 70 5.61 -5.35 12.20
C ARG A 70 6.09 -5.83 10.84
N GLN A 71 5.81 -7.09 10.51
CA GLN A 71 6.23 -7.65 9.21
C GLN A 71 5.46 -7.02 8.05
N THR A 72 4.19 -6.65 8.26
CA THR A 72 3.39 -5.87 7.31
C THR A 72 4.01 -4.49 7.10
N VAL A 73 4.38 -3.78 8.18
CA VAL A 73 5.09 -2.49 8.12
C VAL A 73 6.38 -2.61 7.30
N LYS A 74 7.23 -3.58 7.63
CA LYS A 74 8.51 -3.78 6.94
C LYS A 74 8.33 -4.10 5.46
N ALA A 75 7.44 -5.04 5.14
CA ALA A 75 7.22 -5.47 3.76
C ALA A 75 6.71 -4.31 2.91
N ALA A 76 5.72 -3.56 3.39
CA ALA A 76 5.18 -2.40 2.67
C ALA A 76 6.21 -1.27 2.53
N ALA A 77 7.00 -0.98 3.57
CA ALA A 77 8.09 -0.02 3.49
C ALA A 77 9.14 -0.41 2.43
N MET A 78 9.53 -1.68 2.36
CA MET A 78 10.45 -2.15 1.32
C MET A 78 9.85 -2.07 -0.08
N ARG A 79 8.54 -2.30 -0.26
CA ARG A 79 7.88 -2.10 -1.57
C ARG A 79 7.86 -0.64 -2.01
N ILE A 80 7.72 0.31 -1.07
CA ILE A 80 7.93 1.74 -1.36
C ILE A 80 9.38 1.97 -1.79
N ALA A 81 10.37 1.49 -1.04
CA ALA A 81 11.78 1.68 -1.41
C ALA A 81 12.13 1.06 -2.78
N GLU A 82 11.55 -0.09 -3.11
CA GLU A 82 11.83 -0.84 -4.33
C GLU A 82 10.81 -0.57 -5.45
N HIS A 83 10.10 0.55 -5.38
CA HIS A 83 9.04 0.87 -6.34
C HIS A 83 9.54 0.81 -7.80
N PRO A 84 8.67 0.45 -8.76
CA PRO A 84 9.04 0.46 -10.17
C PRO A 84 9.44 1.85 -10.64
N LYS A 85 10.30 1.91 -11.66
CA LYS A 85 10.71 3.16 -12.30
C LYS A 85 9.78 3.49 -13.46
N VAL A 86 9.57 4.78 -13.70
CA VAL A 86 8.91 5.26 -14.93
C VAL A 86 9.71 4.87 -16.18
N THR A 87 9.05 4.85 -17.33
CA THR A 87 9.73 4.58 -18.60
C THR A 87 10.72 5.69 -18.95
N PRO A 88 11.76 5.42 -19.76
CA PRO A 88 12.70 6.45 -20.20
C PRO A 88 12.03 7.64 -20.88
N ASP A 89 11.00 7.40 -21.70
CA ASP A 89 10.26 8.45 -22.42
C ASP A 89 9.45 9.34 -21.47
N GLN A 90 8.77 8.73 -20.48
CA GLN A 90 8.09 9.50 -19.43
C GLN A 90 9.09 10.29 -18.58
N LEU A 91 10.25 9.71 -18.24
CA LEU A 91 11.29 10.42 -17.52
C LEU A 91 11.82 11.62 -18.33
N ALA A 92 11.97 11.48 -19.64
CA ALA A 92 12.38 12.57 -20.52
C ALA A 92 11.33 13.70 -20.54
N ALA A 93 10.04 13.36 -20.64
CA ALA A 93 8.96 14.33 -20.60
C ALA A 93 8.88 15.08 -19.25
N ILE A 94 9.06 14.38 -18.13
CA ILE A 94 9.14 15.00 -16.80
C ILE A 94 10.33 15.95 -16.71
N LYS A 95 11.51 15.56 -17.23
CA LYS A 95 12.71 16.41 -17.25
C LYS A 95 12.51 17.67 -18.07
N GLU A 96 11.85 17.56 -19.23
CA GLU A 96 11.54 18.69 -20.09
C GLU A 96 10.59 19.69 -19.41
N GLU A 97 9.51 19.18 -18.79
CA GLU A 97 8.54 20.00 -18.08
C GLU A 97 9.12 20.70 -16.85
N LEU A 98 9.91 19.99 -16.05
CA LEU A 98 10.41 20.53 -14.77
C LEU A 98 11.71 21.33 -14.90
N GLY A 99 12.52 21.07 -15.93
CA GLY A 99 13.76 21.80 -16.19
C GLY A 99 14.67 21.88 -14.96
N SER A 100 14.93 23.10 -14.46
CA SER A 100 15.77 23.34 -13.29
C SER A 100 15.20 22.76 -11.98
N GLU A 101 13.91 22.48 -11.92
CA GLU A 101 13.24 21.93 -10.72
C GLU A 101 13.32 20.40 -10.63
N MET A 102 13.86 19.73 -11.68
CA MET A 102 14.03 18.27 -11.69
C MET A 102 14.85 17.76 -10.50
N GLY A 103 15.83 18.55 -10.04
CA GLY A 103 16.64 18.21 -8.87
C GLY A 103 15.79 18.12 -7.58
N SER A 104 14.88 19.08 -7.38
CA SER A 104 13.97 19.07 -6.24
C SER A 104 12.94 17.94 -6.33
N PHE A 105 12.44 17.64 -7.54
CA PHE A 105 11.55 16.51 -7.76
C PHE A 105 12.22 15.18 -7.37
N ALA A 106 13.44 14.93 -7.85
CA ALA A 106 14.21 13.75 -7.49
C ALA A 106 14.61 13.70 -6.00
N GLN A 107 14.77 14.86 -5.37
CA GLN A 107 15.07 14.93 -3.94
C GLN A 107 13.89 14.42 -3.09
N PHE A 108 12.65 14.78 -3.44
CA PHE A 108 11.48 14.28 -2.69
C PHE A 108 11.35 12.75 -2.80
N ASP A 109 11.52 12.21 -4.02
CA ASP A 109 11.58 10.77 -4.25
C ASP A 109 12.68 10.10 -3.39
N GLY A 110 13.88 10.68 -3.39
CA GLY A 110 14.99 10.20 -2.57
C GLY A 110 14.73 10.25 -1.06
N ILE A 111 14.00 11.26 -0.57
CA ILE A 111 13.61 11.33 0.85
C ILE A 111 12.67 10.19 1.20
N VAL A 112 11.64 9.94 0.38
CA VAL A 112 10.67 8.86 0.58
C VAL A 112 11.39 7.51 0.53
N HIS A 113 12.16 7.25 -0.53
CA HIS A 113 12.93 6.02 -0.71
C HIS A 113 13.81 5.69 0.49
N ASN A 114 14.67 6.63 0.90
CA ASN A 114 15.61 6.38 2.00
C ASN A 114 14.90 6.23 3.35
N THR A 115 13.83 7.01 3.59
CA THR A 115 13.06 6.90 4.84
C THR A 115 12.31 5.57 4.92
N SER A 116 11.85 5.04 3.80
CA SER A 116 11.22 3.72 3.75
C SER A 116 12.21 2.58 4.05
N ILE A 117 13.47 2.69 3.59
CA ILE A 117 14.55 1.77 4.00
C ILE A 117 14.78 1.87 5.51
N GLU A 118 14.91 3.09 6.04
CA GLU A 118 15.10 3.34 7.47
C GLU A 118 13.96 2.74 8.32
N LEU A 119 12.72 2.84 7.86
CA LEU A 119 11.57 2.23 8.56
C LEU A 119 11.69 0.70 8.61
N ALA A 120 12.09 0.07 7.51
CA ALA A 120 12.30 -1.37 7.46
C ALA A 120 13.45 -1.82 8.38
N GLU A 121 14.56 -1.07 8.41
CA GLU A 121 15.69 -1.29 9.32
C GLU A 121 15.28 -1.09 10.79
N ALA A 122 14.45 -0.10 11.09
CA ALA A 122 13.92 0.15 12.44
C ALA A 122 13.02 -0.99 12.93
N VAL A 123 12.24 -1.60 12.03
CA VAL A 123 11.48 -2.82 12.36
C VAL A 123 12.43 -3.97 12.73
N ASP A 124 13.49 -4.19 11.95
CA ASP A 124 14.50 -5.23 12.23
C ASP A 124 15.29 -4.99 13.51
N ALA A 125 15.43 -3.73 13.91
CA ALA A 125 16.06 -3.32 15.17
C ALA A 125 15.13 -3.40 16.39
N ASP A 126 13.90 -3.91 16.22
CA ASP A 126 12.88 -4.02 17.28
C ASP A 126 12.49 -2.67 17.93
N MET A 127 12.66 -1.54 17.23
CA MET A 127 12.24 -0.20 17.71
C MET A 127 10.75 -0.17 18.02
N ASP A 128 10.31 0.58 19.02
CA ASP A 128 8.92 0.57 19.48
C ASP A 128 7.93 1.24 18.49
N ILE A 129 6.62 1.01 18.67
CA ILE A 129 5.60 1.53 17.73
C ILE A 129 5.64 3.07 17.61
N PRO A 130 5.75 3.85 18.70
CA PRO A 130 5.96 5.30 18.60
C PRO A 130 7.17 5.69 17.73
N GLU A 131 8.32 5.04 17.89
CA GLU A 131 9.49 5.31 17.07
C GLU A 131 9.26 4.99 15.59
N LEU A 132 8.62 3.86 15.28
CA LEU A 132 8.25 3.51 13.90
C LEU A 132 7.27 4.52 13.29
N PHE A 133 6.35 5.05 14.10
CA PHE A 133 5.37 6.05 13.66
C PHE A 133 6.03 7.38 13.26
N GLU A 134 7.06 7.83 13.98
CA GLU A 134 7.80 9.05 13.63
C GLU A 134 8.53 8.91 12.27
N ILE A 135 9.10 7.73 12.00
CA ILE A 135 9.74 7.45 10.70
C ILE A 135 8.67 7.40 9.60
N TYR A 136 7.55 6.72 9.83
CA TYR A 136 6.41 6.69 8.90
C TYR A 136 5.89 8.10 8.59
N HIS A 137 5.75 8.97 9.59
CA HIS A 137 5.28 10.33 9.38
C HIS A 137 6.19 11.13 8.43
N ARG A 138 7.50 10.89 8.47
CA ARG A 138 8.42 11.50 7.51
C ARG A 138 8.20 11.02 6.07
N ILE A 139 7.80 9.75 5.88
CA ILE A 139 7.39 9.24 4.56
C ILE A 139 6.18 10.03 4.06
N GLU A 140 5.14 10.19 4.90
CA GLU A 140 3.94 10.95 4.55
C GLU A 140 4.27 12.40 4.18
N VAL A 141 5.10 13.07 4.97
CA VAL A 141 5.55 14.44 4.70
C VAL A 141 6.28 14.53 3.37
N GLY A 142 7.14 13.54 3.04
CA GLY A 142 7.82 13.46 1.75
C GLY A 142 6.85 13.37 0.57
N CYS A 143 5.87 12.46 0.66
CA CYS A 143 4.82 12.29 -0.35
C CYS A 143 4.01 13.57 -0.56
N ILE A 144 3.53 14.18 0.53
CA ILE A 144 2.71 15.39 0.49
C ILE A 144 3.51 16.58 -0.05
N SER A 145 4.78 16.71 0.32
CA SER A 145 5.64 17.82 -0.14
C SER A 145 5.87 17.78 -1.64
N CYS A 146 6.12 16.58 -2.21
CA CYS A 146 6.20 16.40 -3.65
C CYS A 146 4.87 16.78 -4.32
N HIS A 147 3.76 16.28 -3.78
CA HIS A 147 2.45 16.52 -4.37
C HIS A 147 2.04 17.99 -4.36
N ALA A 148 2.25 18.67 -3.24
CA ALA A 148 1.97 20.10 -3.10
C ALA A 148 2.80 20.95 -4.07
N THR A 149 3.98 20.48 -4.46
CA THR A 149 4.89 21.22 -5.34
C THR A 149 4.66 20.91 -6.83
N PHE A 150 4.47 19.64 -7.18
CA PHE A 150 4.59 19.18 -8.58
C PHE A 150 3.38 18.43 -9.15
N GLN A 151 2.45 17.94 -8.32
CA GLN A 151 1.45 16.96 -8.78
C GLN A 151 0.62 17.49 -9.94
N THR A 152 0.07 18.70 -9.83
CA THR A 152 -0.78 19.28 -10.88
C THR A 152 -0.03 19.44 -12.20
N ARG A 153 1.19 19.99 -12.17
CA ARG A 153 2.00 20.20 -13.40
C ARG A 153 2.35 18.89 -14.08
N VAL A 154 2.81 17.91 -13.31
CA VAL A 154 3.20 16.60 -13.85
C VAL A 154 1.97 15.86 -14.37
N SER A 155 0.84 15.90 -13.67
CA SER A 155 -0.40 15.25 -14.14
C SER A 155 -0.94 15.88 -15.42
N ASP A 156 -0.91 17.22 -15.52
CA ASP A 156 -1.41 17.95 -16.68
C ASP A 156 -0.53 17.67 -17.91
N MET A 157 0.80 17.65 -17.74
CA MET A 157 1.73 17.26 -18.80
C MET A 157 1.46 15.82 -19.28
N LEU A 158 1.30 14.86 -18.37
CA LEU A 158 1.00 13.47 -18.73
C LEU A 158 -0.37 13.29 -19.42
N ALA A 159 -1.34 14.17 -19.15
CA ALA A 159 -2.62 14.17 -19.84
C ALA A 159 -2.48 14.76 -21.26
N ALA A 160 -1.68 15.82 -21.41
CA ALA A 160 -1.43 16.47 -22.69
C ALA A 160 -0.70 15.55 -23.68
N THR A 161 0.31 14.80 -23.23
CA THR A 161 1.07 13.88 -24.10
C THR A 161 0.21 12.76 -24.67
N LYS A 162 -0.81 12.30 -23.95
CA LYS A 162 -1.77 11.28 -24.44
C LYS A 162 -2.73 11.81 -25.50
N SER A 163 -2.99 13.11 -25.51
CA SER A 163 -3.94 13.73 -26.45
C SER A 163 -3.33 14.08 -27.81
N GLY A 164 -1.99 14.01 -27.92
CA GLY A 164 -1.22 14.37 -29.11
C GLY A 164 -0.54 13.20 -29.84
N SER A 165 -0.77 11.95 -29.40
CA SER A 165 -0.33 10.71 -30.06
C SER A 165 -1.50 10.01 -30.74
#